data_AF-K2PL24-F1
#
_entry.id   AF-K2PL24-F1
#
_cell.length_a   1.000
_cell.length_b   1.000
_cell.length_c   1.000
_cell.angle_alpha   90.00
_cell.angle_beta   90.00
_cell.angle_gamma   90.00
#
_symmetry.space_group_name_H-M   'P 1'
#
loop_
_entity.id
_entity.type
_entity.pdbx_description
1 polymer ?
#
loop_
_entity_poly.entity_id
_entity_poly.type
_entity_poly.pdbx_seq_one_letter_code
_entity_poly.pdbx_strand_id
1 'polypeptide(L)'
;MIVWALFDSGNGCYKRSAYEFEEIEIYSIGLDIENKNHHFINLNLADYSRMFGNNLMFETLDKLPKPDLIIASPPCESWSVASALKNGNACWKREDISDSLFEPQKIPSPFTIRSKRDYEESHNNLKYHKQFITRVNGELCVFNTIEIIKRYNPKYFVIENPANGKIWEYIETIIGFELPYKNLTRYNNYDYPLQKPTKFASNIFLGLKNEVIKQEVAWGQFSKDYNERSNIPKKLVDDIFKKILEYDRSTNKEAI
;
A
#
# COMPACT_ATOMS: atom_id res chain seq x y z
N MET A 1 -21.19 0.43 -8.79
CA MET A 1 -19.95 1.03 -8.27
C MET A 1 -18.78 0.47 -9.04
N ILE A 2 -18.09 1.30 -9.80
CA ILE A 2 -16.87 0.94 -10.52
C ILE A 2 -15.69 1.00 -9.55
N VAL A 3 -14.97 -0.12 -9.39
CA VAL A 3 -13.83 -0.24 -8.49
C VAL A 3 -12.57 -0.51 -9.30
N TRP A 4 -11.54 0.31 -9.12
CA TRP A 4 -10.19 -0.01 -9.58
C TRP A 4 -9.38 -0.57 -8.41
N ALA A 5 -8.94 -1.82 -8.54
CA ALA A 5 -8.12 -2.52 -7.57
C ALA A 5 -6.65 -2.54 -8.05
N LEU A 6 -5.87 -1.58 -7.55
CA LEU A 6 -4.47 -1.41 -7.89
C LEU A 6 -3.59 -2.38 -7.09
N PHE A 7 -2.64 -3.01 -7.77
CA PHE A 7 -1.74 -4.04 -7.23
C PHE A 7 -2.49 -5.32 -6.80
N ASP A 8 -3.62 -5.63 -7.43
CA ASP A 8 -4.46 -6.81 -7.17
C ASP A 8 -4.13 -8.00 -8.08
N SER A 9 -2.85 -8.15 -8.45
CA SER A 9 -2.37 -9.13 -9.44
C SER A 9 -1.94 -10.48 -8.85
N GLY A 10 -1.76 -10.57 -7.53
CA GLY A 10 -1.44 -11.82 -6.82
C GLY A 10 -2.64 -12.75 -6.76
N ASN A 11 -3.18 -13.01 -5.56
CA ASN A 11 -4.36 -13.86 -5.41
C ASN A 11 -5.71 -13.14 -5.65
N GLY A 12 -5.71 -11.94 -6.27
CA GLY A 12 -6.92 -11.16 -6.53
C GLY A 12 -7.76 -10.91 -5.28
N CYS A 13 -7.12 -10.45 -4.20
CA CYS A 13 -7.75 -10.33 -2.88
C CYS A 13 -8.96 -9.40 -2.88
N TYR A 14 -8.92 -8.34 -3.69
CA TYR A 14 -10.06 -7.45 -3.87
C TYR A 14 -11.09 -8.07 -4.81
N LYS A 15 -10.64 -8.59 -5.95
CA LYS A 15 -11.50 -9.22 -6.96
C LYS A 15 -12.38 -10.33 -6.42
N ARG A 16 -11.80 -11.27 -5.66
CA ARG A 16 -12.53 -12.40 -5.06
C ARG A 16 -13.63 -11.96 -4.11
N SER A 17 -13.48 -10.80 -3.49
CA SER A 17 -14.45 -10.26 -2.54
C SER A 17 -15.54 -9.49 -3.28
N ALA A 18 -15.16 -8.72 -4.30
CA ALA A 18 -16.08 -7.98 -5.15
C ALA A 18 -17.10 -8.86 -5.87
N TYR A 19 -16.75 -10.10 -6.23
CA TYR A 19 -17.70 -11.04 -6.84
C TYR A 19 -18.88 -11.46 -5.95
N GLU A 20 -18.83 -11.18 -4.65
CA GLU A 20 -19.98 -11.39 -3.75
C GLU A 20 -20.95 -10.19 -3.72
N PHE A 21 -20.64 -9.11 -4.44
CA PHE A 21 -21.43 -7.87 -4.46
C PHE A 21 -21.87 -7.56 -5.88
N GLU A 22 -23.15 -7.75 -6.18
CA GLU A 22 -23.72 -7.49 -7.51
C GLU A 22 -23.58 -6.02 -7.93
N GLU A 23 -23.48 -5.10 -6.97
CA GLU A 23 -23.33 -3.67 -7.22
C GLU A 23 -21.90 -3.24 -7.56
N ILE A 24 -20.92 -4.15 -7.47
CA ILE A 24 -19.50 -3.86 -7.71
C ILE A 24 -19.05 -4.42 -9.05
N GLU A 25 -18.54 -3.53 -9.90
CA GLU A 25 -17.79 -3.91 -11.09
C GLU A 25 -16.31 -3.60 -10.85
N ILE A 26 -15.47 -4.64 -10.80
CA ILE A 26 -14.06 -4.51 -10.41
C ILE A 26 -13.08 -4.69 -11.57
N TYR A 27 -12.09 -3.80 -11.61
CA TYR A 27 -10.95 -3.83 -12.51
C TYR A 27 -9.66 -4.01 -11.69
N SER A 28 -9.14 -5.25 -11.65
CA SER A 28 -7.84 -5.55 -11.04
C SER A 28 -6.70 -5.17 -11.98
N ILE A 29 -5.68 -4.48 -11.47
CA ILE A 29 -4.60 -3.88 -12.26
C ILE A 29 -3.28 -4.11 -11.56
N GLY A 30 -2.25 -4.56 -12.28
CA GLY A 30 -0.91 -4.71 -11.71
C GLY A 30 0.00 -5.65 -12.51
N LEU A 31 1.03 -6.15 -11.83
CA LEU A 31 1.97 -7.15 -12.35
C LEU A 31 2.02 -8.34 -11.38
N ASP A 32 1.88 -9.56 -11.89
CA ASP A 32 2.07 -10.75 -11.06
C ASP A 32 3.55 -11.16 -11.08
N ILE A 33 4.22 -10.99 -9.95
CA ILE A 33 5.64 -11.30 -9.77
C ILE A 33 5.88 -12.81 -9.95
N GLU A 34 4.91 -13.65 -9.59
CA GLU A 34 5.03 -15.11 -9.72
C GLU A 34 4.59 -15.63 -11.09
N ASN A 35 3.97 -14.77 -11.91
CA ASN A 35 3.43 -15.10 -13.23
C ASN A 35 2.50 -16.34 -13.22
N LYS A 36 1.66 -16.44 -12.18
CA LYS A 36 0.69 -17.52 -11.96
C LYS A 36 -0.74 -17.12 -12.32
N ASN A 37 -1.02 -15.82 -12.44
CA ASN A 37 -2.37 -15.26 -12.55
C ASN A 37 -2.56 -14.43 -13.82
N HIS A 38 -3.80 -14.42 -14.33
CA HIS A 38 -4.19 -13.68 -15.56
C HIS A 38 -5.51 -12.90 -15.41
N HIS A 39 -6.05 -12.78 -14.19
CA HIS A 39 -7.36 -12.17 -13.95
C HIS A 39 -7.33 -10.63 -13.89
N PHE A 40 -6.21 -10.00 -14.20
CA PHE A 40 -5.96 -8.57 -14.05
C PHE A 40 -5.46 -7.95 -15.36
N ILE A 41 -5.61 -6.63 -15.46
CA ILE A 41 -4.99 -5.84 -16.53
C ILE A 41 -3.51 -5.75 -16.22
N ASN A 42 -2.69 -6.39 -17.06
CA ASN A 42 -1.24 -6.38 -16.93
C ASN A 42 -0.70 -4.98 -17.23
N LEU A 43 -0.36 -4.25 -16.16
CA LEU A 43 0.08 -2.87 -16.25
C LEU A 43 1.12 -2.57 -15.16
N ASN A 44 2.25 -2.00 -15.58
CA ASN A 44 3.29 -1.57 -14.64
C ASN A 44 2.88 -0.25 -13.96
N LEU A 45 2.42 -0.35 -12.71
CA LEU A 45 2.06 0.81 -11.89
C LEU A 45 3.28 1.57 -11.33
N ALA A 46 4.50 1.06 -11.53
CA ALA A 46 5.76 1.78 -11.29
C ALA A 46 6.30 2.44 -12.57
N ASP A 47 5.54 2.50 -13.66
CA ASP A 47 6.03 3.06 -14.91
C ASP A 47 6.36 4.55 -14.80
N TYR A 48 7.54 4.92 -15.30
CA TYR A 48 8.03 6.29 -15.39
C TYR A 48 8.29 6.71 -16.84
N SER A 49 7.89 5.88 -17.82
CA SER A 49 8.16 6.10 -19.25
C SER A 49 7.49 7.37 -19.79
N ARG A 50 6.49 7.90 -19.07
CA ARG A 50 5.87 9.21 -19.32
C ARG A 50 6.86 10.37 -19.33
N MET A 51 7.97 10.26 -18.59
CA MET A 51 9.06 11.24 -18.63
C MET A 51 9.71 11.35 -20.03
N PHE A 52 9.56 10.30 -20.85
CA PHE A 52 10.07 10.22 -22.22
C PHE A 52 8.94 10.25 -23.27
N GLY A 53 7.75 10.71 -22.89
CA GLY A 53 6.60 10.87 -23.79
C GLY A 53 5.76 9.60 -24.00
N ASN A 54 6.11 8.47 -23.38
CA ASN A 54 5.28 7.26 -23.43
C ASN A 54 4.24 7.28 -22.28
N ASN A 55 2.97 7.49 -22.59
CA ASN A 55 1.91 7.60 -21.60
C ASN A 55 1.07 6.32 -21.46
N LEU A 56 1.58 5.16 -21.89
CA LEU A 56 0.84 3.89 -21.97
C LEU A 56 0.07 3.54 -20.69
N MET A 57 0.64 3.80 -19.50
CA MET A 57 -0.05 3.54 -18.22
C MET A 57 -1.37 4.31 -18.13
N PHE A 58 -1.35 5.63 -18.36
CA PHE A 58 -2.56 6.45 -18.30
C PHE A 58 -3.46 6.22 -19.52
N GLU A 59 -2.90 6.02 -20.72
CA GLU A 59 -3.69 5.68 -21.91
C GLU A 59 -4.47 4.36 -21.75
N THR A 60 -3.93 3.42 -20.98
CA THR A 60 -4.61 2.16 -20.64
C THR A 60 -5.72 2.40 -19.63
N LEU A 61 -5.43 3.17 -18.57
CA LEU A 61 -6.42 3.51 -17.54
C LEU A 61 -7.57 4.38 -18.07
N ASP A 62 -7.28 5.30 -19.00
CA ASP A 62 -8.27 6.19 -19.63
C ASP A 62 -9.30 5.43 -20.49
N LYS A 63 -9.03 4.17 -20.86
CA LYS A 63 -9.98 3.31 -21.59
C LYS A 63 -10.97 2.59 -20.67
N LEU A 64 -10.73 2.60 -19.36
CA LEU A 64 -11.60 1.95 -18.39
C LEU A 64 -12.74 2.90 -17.98
N PRO A 65 -13.90 2.38 -17.53
CA PRO A 65 -14.91 3.21 -16.90
C PRO A 65 -14.32 3.97 -15.71
N LYS A 66 -14.74 5.23 -15.55
CA LYS A 66 -14.26 6.09 -14.46
C LYS A 66 -14.57 5.43 -13.11
N PRO A 67 -13.61 5.34 -12.17
CA PRO A 67 -13.82 4.66 -10.90
C PRO A 67 -14.62 5.52 -9.92
N ASP A 68 -15.54 4.89 -9.20
CA ASP A 68 -16.16 5.42 -7.99
C ASP A 68 -15.25 5.21 -6.77
N LEU A 69 -14.53 4.08 -6.75
CA LEU A 69 -13.56 3.69 -5.73
C LEU A 69 -12.23 3.29 -6.36
N ILE A 70 -11.14 3.83 -5.82
CA ILE A 70 -9.79 3.30 -6.04
C ILE A 70 -9.30 2.66 -4.75
N ILE A 71 -9.06 1.35 -4.78
CA ILE A 71 -8.46 0.60 -3.68
C ILE A 71 -7.09 0.06 -4.11
N ALA A 72 -6.06 0.27 -3.29
CA ALA A 72 -4.68 -0.01 -3.66
C ALA A 72 -3.91 -0.68 -2.53
N SER A 73 -3.06 -1.65 -2.86
CA SER A 73 -2.08 -2.25 -1.94
C SER A 73 -0.66 -2.14 -2.53
N PRO A 74 -0.06 -0.94 -2.59
CA PRO A 74 1.27 -0.75 -3.16
C PRO A 74 2.32 -1.59 -2.43
N PRO A 75 3.37 -2.09 -3.13
CA PRO A 75 4.41 -2.93 -2.53
C PRO A 75 5.03 -2.32 -1.26
N CYS A 76 5.18 -3.13 -0.22
CA CYS A 76 5.52 -2.67 1.14
C CYS A 76 7.03 -2.69 1.44
N GLU A 77 7.84 -3.32 0.59
CA GLU A 77 9.24 -3.67 0.84
C GLU A 77 10.09 -2.45 1.18
N SER A 78 9.87 -1.33 0.48
CA SER A 78 10.59 -0.06 0.66
C SER A 78 10.23 0.66 1.96
N TRP A 79 9.08 0.31 2.53
CA TRP A 79 8.45 1.00 3.64
C TRP A 79 8.51 0.18 4.93
N SER A 80 8.75 -1.12 4.82
CA SER A 80 8.58 -2.10 5.89
C SER A 80 9.58 -1.93 7.03
N VAL A 81 9.11 -2.19 8.25
CA VAL A 81 9.94 -2.33 9.46
C VAL A 81 10.68 -3.67 9.47
N ALA A 82 10.25 -4.65 8.67
CA ALA A 82 10.94 -5.94 8.58
C ALA A 82 12.37 -5.82 8.02
N SER A 83 12.68 -4.73 7.33
CA SER A 83 14.02 -4.39 6.84
C SER A 83 14.75 -3.41 7.75
N ALA A 84 14.42 -3.38 9.05
CA ALA A 84 14.99 -2.46 10.02
C ALA A 84 16.53 -2.47 10.01
N LEU A 85 17.08 -1.27 10.01
CA LEU A 85 18.50 -0.97 10.18
C LEU A 85 18.62 0.19 11.17
N LYS A 86 19.82 0.47 11.70
CA LYS A 86 20.03 1.59 12.65
C LYS A 86 19.38 2.87 12.12
N ASN A 87 18.56 3.53 12.94
CA ASN A 87 17.88 4.79 12.63
C ASN A 87 16.90 4.75 11.43
N GLY A 88 16.37 3.59 11.03
CA GLY A 88 15.35 3.51 9.99
C GLY A 88 15.11 2.11 9.43
N ASN A 89 14.89 2.02 8.13
CA ASN A 89 14.77 0.74 7.41
C ASN A 89 15.85 0.64 6.34
N ALA A 90 15.79 -0.40 5.50
CA ALA A 90 16.79 -0.62 4.48
C ALA A 90 16.88 0.52 3.47
N CYS A 91 15.78 1.18 3.13
CA CYS A 91 15.78 2.26 2.13
C CYS A 91 16.16 3.62 2.71
N TRP A 92 15.76 3.87 3.95
CA TRP A 92 15.74 5.20 4.56
C TRP A 92 16.35 5.19 5.96
N LYS A 93 17.09 6.25 6.28
CA LYS A 93 17.57 6.54 7.63
C LYS A 93 17.23 7.97 8.02
N ARG A 94 17.12 8.20 9.33
CA ARG A 94 17.26 9.53 9.91
C ARG A 94 18.74 9.73 10.23
N GLU A 95 19.32 10.84 9.77
CA GLU A 95 20.72 11.14 10.07
C GLU A 95 20.94 11.28 11.58
N ASP A 96 22.06 10.72 12.03
CA ASP A 96 22.51 10.86 13.41
C ASP A 96 23.28 12.17 13.53
N ILE A 97 22.72 13.09 14.31
CA ILE A 97 23.28 14.43 14.49
C ILE A 97 23.66 14.70 15.94
N SER A 98 23.86 13.64 16.73
CA SER A 98 24.32 13.74 18.11
C SER A 98 25.70 14.36 18.26
N ASP A 99 26.51 14.34 17.19
CA ASP A 99 27.84 14.96 17.13
C ASP A 99 27.79 16.45 16.72
N SER A 100 26.60 17.06 16.72
CA SER A 100 26.45 18.48 16.39
C SER A 100 26.90 19.37 17.55
N LEU A 101 27.68 20.41 17.25
CA LEU A 101 28.09 21.42 18.23
C LEU A 101 26.91 22.18 18.86
N PHE A 102 25.77 22.22 18.16
CA PHE A 102 24.54 22.87 18.60
C PHE A 102 23.36 21.91 18.54
N GLU A 103 22.38 22.13 19.43
CA GLU A 103 21.13 21.39 19.35
C GLU A 103 20.41 21.66 18.03
N PRO A 104 19.93 20.61 17.34
CA PRO A 104 19.32 20.75 16.03
C PRO A 104 18.02 21.54 16.11
N GLN A 105 17.92 22.65 15.37
CA GLN A 105 16.71 23.48 15.33
C GLN A 105 15.56 22.83 14.53
N LYS A 106 15.86 21.76 13.77
CA LYS A 106 14.89 20.94 13.05
C LYS A 106 15.23 19.47 13.22
N ILE A 107 14.21 18.64 13.37
CA ILE A 107 14.38 17.20 13.38
C ILE A 107 14.82 16.77 11.96
N PRO A 108 15.89 15.98 11.80
CA PRO A 108 16.36 15.54 10.48
C PRO A 108 15.30 14.75 9.74
N SER A 109 15.28 14.83 8.41
CA SER A 109 14.36 14.04 7.61
C SER A 109 14.48 12.53 7.94
N PRO A 110 13.37 11.80 8.11
CA PRO A 110 13.39 10.35 8.23
C PRO A 110 13.63 9.62 6.90
N PHE A 111 13.78 10.36 5.80
CA PHE A 111 13.90 9.88 4.42
C PHE A 111 15.27 10.17 3.81
N THR A 112 16.34 10.19 4.61
CA THR A 112 17.69 10.22 4.05
C THR A 112 18.03 8.86 3.45
N ILE A 113 18.61 8.87 2.25
CA ILE A 113 19.01 7.66 1.52
C ILE A 113 20.18 6.98 2.24
N ARG A 114 20.13 5.64 2.33
CA ARG A 114 21.27 4.85 2.82
C ARG A 114 22.43 4.83 1.82
N SER A 115 23.63 5.10 2.33
CA SER A 115 24.89 4.89 1.62
C SER A 115 25.22 3.40 1.54
N LYS A 116 26.19 3.03 0.69
CA LYS A 116 26.69 1.64 0.63
C LYS A 116 27.28 1.18 1.98
N ARG A 117 28.00 2.07 2.66
CA ARG A 117 28.63 1.82 3.97
C ARG A 117 27.61 1.44 5.04
N ASP A 118 26.41 2.04 5.01
CA ASP A 118 25.33 1.71 5.96
C ASP A 118 24.91 0.22 5.90
N TYR A 119 25.11 -0.45 4.75
CA TYR A 119 24.83 -1.88 4.61
C TYR A 119 26.04 -2.74 5.00
N GLU A 120 27.26 -2.30 4.67
CA GLU A 120 28.52 -2.98 5.03
C GLU A 120 28.72 -3.03 6.56
N GLU A 121 28.26 -2.01 7.28
CA GLU A 121 28.30 -1.94 8.75
C GLU A 121 27.09 -2.64 9.41
N SER A 122 26.11 -3.10 8.62
CA SER A 122 24.93 -3.77 9.17
C SER A 122 25.18 -5.26 9.34
N HIS A 123 24.62 -5.84 10.41
CA HIS A 123 24.65 -7.29 10.66
C HIS A 123 23.70 -8.08 9.72
N ASN A 124 23.01 -7.37 8.82
CA ASN A 124 21.93 -7.88 8.02
C ASN A 124 22.51 -8.11 6.61
N ASN A 125 22.31 -9.28 6.00
CA ASN A 125 22.82 -9.61 4.65
C ASN A 125 22.15 -8.84 3.49
N LEU A 126 21.68 -7.62 3.74
CA LEU A 126 21.05 -6.74 2.77
C LEU A 126 22.09 -6.17 1.81
N LYS A 127 21.75 -6.13 0.52
CA LYS A 127 22.66 -5.66 -0.54
C LYS A 127 22.18 -4.33 -1.08
N TYR A 128 23.06 -3.33 -1.13
CA TYR A 128 22.77 -1.98 -1.63
C TYR A 128 21.99 -1.97 -2.94
N HIS A 129 22.49 -2.68 -3.97
CA HIS A 129 21.85 -2.68 -5.30
C HIS A 129 20.40 -3.18 -5.27
N LYS A 130 20.08 -4.18 -4.43
CA LYS A 130 18.70 -4.67 -4.29
C LYS A 130 17.82 -3.60 -3.65
N GLN A 131 18.32 -2.97 -2.59
CA GLN A 131 17.58 -1.95 -1.85
C GLN A 131 17.41 -0.66 -2.65
N PHE A 132 18.36 -0.33 -3.53
CA PHE A 132 18.19 0.76 -4.50
C PHE A 132 16.98 0.52 -5.40
N ILE A 133 16.87 -0.65 -6.03
CA ILE A 133 15.76 -0.98 -6.93
C ILE A 133 14.45 -1.08 -6.16
N THR A 134 14.46 -1.71 -4.97
CA THR A 134 13.31 -1.74 -4.06
C THR A 134 12.83 -0.32 -3.75
N ARG A 135 13.73 0.58 -3.35
CA ARG A 135 13.39 1.98 -3.05
C ARG A 135 12.75 2.67 -4.25
N VAL A 136 13.41 2.65 -5.41
CA VAL A 136 12.92 3.27 -6.65
C VAL A 136 11.54 2.75 -7.03
N ASN A 137 11.34 1.43 -6.99
CA ASN A 137 10.04 0.81 -7.27
C ASN A 137 8.96 1.27 -6.27
N GLY A 138 9.28 1.29 -4.97
CA GLY A 138 8.35 1.75 -3.93
C GLY A 138 7.94 3.21 -4.12
N GLU A 139 8.91 4.10 -4.34
CA GLU A 139 8.63 5.52 -4.61
C GLU A 139 7.74 5.71 -5.84
N LEU A 140 8.05 5.03 -6.94
CA LEU A 140 7.26 5.11 -8.18
C LEU A 140 5.85 4.55 -8.00
N CYS A 141 5.70 3.38 -7.36
CA CYS A 141 4.39 2.79 -7.08
C CYS A 141 3.50 3.73 -6.24
N VAL A 142 4.04 4.28 -5.16
CA VAL A 142 3.28 5.18 -4.27
C VAL A 142 2.97 6.49 -4.98
N PHE A 143 3.95 7.09 -5.64
CA PHE A 143 3.75 8.31 -6.42
C PHE A 143 2.66 8.14 -7.49
N ASN A 144 2.75 7.08 -8.30
CA ASN A 144 1.76 6.81 -9.33
C ASN A 144 0.38 6.47 -8.75
N THR A 145 0.30 5.77 -7.60
CA THR A 145 -0.97 5.56 -6.90
C THR A 145 -1.66 6.89 -6.58
N ILE A 146 -0.91 7.85 -6.04
CA ILE A 146 -1.44 9.18 -5.72
C ILE A 146 -1.80 9.96 -6.99
N GLU A 147 -0.98 9.93 -8.03
CA GLU A 147 -1.27 10.62 -9.29
C GLU A 147 -2.50 10.03 -10.00
N ILE A 148 -2.71 8.72 -9.92
CA ILE A 148 -3.94 8.05 -10.41
C ILE A 148 -5.14 8.56 -9.60
N ILE A 149 -5.08 8.57 -8.27
CA ILE A 149 -6.17 9.09 -7.42
C ILE A 149 -6.49 10.54 -7.77
N LYS A 150 -5.49 11.40 -7.91
CA LYS A 150 -5.68 12.82 -8.27
C LYS A 150 -6.29 12.99 -9.67
N ARG A 151 -5.81 12.25 -10.68
CA ARG A 151 -6.28 12.35 -12.07
C ARG A 151 -7.73 11.93 -12.21
N TYR A 152 -8.10 10.79 -11.66
CA TYR A 152 -9.44 10.22 -11.85
C TYR A 152 -10.44 10.69 -10.79
N ASN A 153 -9.95 11.23 -9.67
CA ASN A 153 -10.75 11.84 -8.61
C ASN A 153 -11.97 10.99 -8.21
N PRO A 154 -11.74 9.76 -7.70
CA PRO A 154 -12.83 8.87 -7.31
C PRO A 154 -13.58 9.44 -6.10
N LYS A 155 -14.84 9.03 -5.91
CA LYS A 155 -15.62 9.39 -4.72
C LYS A 155 -14.96 8.85 -3.45
N TYR A 156 -14.33 7.68 -3.55
CA TYR A 156 -13.65 7.01 -2.45
C TYR A 156 -12.24 6.55 -2.85
N PHE A 157 -11.30 6.62 -1.90
CA PHE A 157 -10.02 5.93 -2.03
C PHE A 157 -9.66 5.15 -0.77
N VAL A 158 -8.95 4.05 -0.95
CA VAL A 158 -8.40 3.23 0.12
C VAL A 158 -6.99 2.77 -0.26
N ILE A 159 -6.00 3.02 0.60
CA ILE A 159 -4.61 2.60 0.42
C ILE A 159 -4.21 1.70 1.58
N GLU A 160 -3.82 0.46 1.29
CA GLU A 160 -3.38 -0.55 2.23
C GLU A 160 -1.85 -0.58 2.35
N ASN A 161 -1.36 -0.70 3.58
CA ASN A 161 0.03 -1.06 3.86
C ASN A 161 0.20 -1.50 5.34
N PRO A 162 1.33 -2.12 5.72
CA PRO A 162 1.65 -2.36 7.13
C PRO A 162 1.54 -1.10 7.99
N ALA A 163 0.98 -1.26 9.20
CA ALA A 163 0.61 -0.12 10.06
C ALA A 163 1.78 0.79 10.44
N ASN A 164 2.96 0.22 10.62
CA ASN A 164 4.16 0.93 11.06
C ASN A 164 5.13 1.23 9.89
N GLY A 165 4.69 1.06 8.65
CA GLY A 165 5.51 1.36 7.47
C GLY A 165 5.77 2.86 7.31
N LYS A 166 6.93 3.20 6.73
CA LYS A 166 7.30 4.60 6.41
C LYS A 166 6.43 5.27 5.34
N ILE A 167 5.64 4.48 4.61
CA ILE A 167 4.76 4.95 3.53
C ILE A 167 3.80 6.05 4.00
N TRP A 168 3.27 5.97 5.21
CA TRP A 168 2.27 6.91 5.71
C TRP A 168 2.85 8.32 5.84
N GLU A 169 4.00 8.42 6.51
CA GLU A 169 4.73 9.68 6.65
C GLU A 169 5.23 10.16 5.28
N TYR A 170 5.61 9.25 4.38
CA TYR A 170 6.07 9.61 3.03
C TYR A 170 4.97 10.27 2.20
N ILE A 171 3.76 9.67 2.19
CA ILE A 171 2.62 10.21 1.45
C ILE A 171 2.24 11.61 1.97
N GLU A 172 2.18 11.79 3.28
CA GLU A 172 1.73 13.07 3.86
C GLU A 172 2.81 14.15 3.80
N THR A 173 4.07 13.83 4.07
CA THR A 173 5.13 14.84 4.24
C THR A 173 5.98 15.06 3.00
N ILE A 174 6.24 14.01 2.20
CA ILE A 174 7.07 14.09 1.00
C ILE A 174 6.23 14.32 -0.24
N ILE A 175 5.14 13.56 -0.43
CA ILE A 175 4.23 13.76 -1.56
C ILE A 175 3.26 14.92 -1.30
N GLY A 176 2.89 15.17 -0.04
CA GLY A 176 1.94 16.22 0.32
C GLY A 176 0.48 15.83 0.01
N PHE A 177 0.12 14.56 0.18
CA PHE A 177 -1.24 14.07 -0.01
C PHE A 177 -1.87 13.70 1.34
N GLU A 178 -3.05 14.27 1.62
CA GLU A 178 -3.73 14.06 2.89
C GLU A 178 -4.33 12.65 2.99
N LEU A 179 -4.20 12.04 4.17
CA LEU A 179 -4.80 10.75 4.50
C LEU A 179 -5.76 10.93 5.69
N PRO A 180 -7.00 11.40 5.48
CA PRO A 180 -7.90 11.84 6.54
C PRO A 180 -8.16 10.76 7.60
N TYR A 181 -8.32 9.51 7.18
CA TYR A 181 -8.53 8.38 8.07
C TYR A 181 -7.48 7.31 7.83
N LYS A 182 -6.73 6.95 8.87
CA LYS A 182 -5.79 5.81 8.86
C LYS A 182 -6.40 4.65 9.63
N ASN A 183 -7.32 3.92 9.00
CA ASN A 183 -8.09 2.86 9.65
C ASN A 183 -7.17 1.69 10.03
N LEU A 184 -6.71 1.68 11.28
CA LEU A 184 -5.85 0.64 11.83
C LEU A 184 -6.68 -0.63 12.04
N THR A 185 -6.16 -1.75 11.59
CA THR A 185 -6.73 -3.08 11.79
C THR A 185 -5.60 -4.11 12.00
N ARG A 186 -5.99 -5.33 12.37
CA ARG A 186 -5.10 -6.49 12.43
C ARG A 186 -5.76 -7.64 11.69
N TYR A 187 -5.06 -8.24 10.73
CA TYR A 187 -5.65 -9.26 9.86
C TYR A 187 -6.25 -10.46 10.62
N ASN A 188 -5.72 -10.82 11.79
CA ASN A 188 -6.27 -11.90 12.60
C ASN A 188 -7.63 -11.60 13.24
N ASN A 189 -8.13 -10.35 13.17
CA ASN A 189 -9.54 -10.05 13.47
C ASN A 189 -10.49 -10.55 12.36
N TYR A 190 -9.93 -11.06 11.25
CA TYR A 190 -10.63 -11.48 10.04
C TYR A 190 -10.10 -12.84 9.53
N ASP A 191 -9.79 -13.76 10.45
CA ASP A 191 -9.36 -15.15 10.19
C ASP A 191 -8.00 -15.30 9.49
N TYR A 192 -7.08 -14.36 9.72
CA TYR A 192 -5.68 -14.56 9.35
C TYR A 192 -4.90 -15.18 10.52
N PRO A 193 -4.02 -16.16 10.27
CA PRO A 193 -3.35 -16.90 11.34
C PRO A 193 -2.30 -16.07 12.11
N LEU A 194 -1.86 -14.96 11.52
CA LEU A 194 -0.86 -14.05 12.10
C LEU A 194 -1.49 -12.72 12.51
N GLN A 195 -1.03 -12.17 13.64
CA GLN A 195 -1.36 -10.79 13.98
C GLN A 195 -0.52 -9.87 13.09
N LYS A 196 -1.10 -9.44 11.96
CA LYS A 196 -0.48 -8.50 11.01
C LYS A 196 -1.16 -7.13 11.15
N PRO A 197 -0.56 -6.16 11.88
CA PRO A 197 -1.07 -4.80 11.97
C PRO A 197 -0.95 -4.08 10.63
N THR A 198 -2.07 -3.57 10.14
CA THR A 198 -2.20 -2.93 8.83
C THR A 198 -3.05 -1.68 8.96
N LYS A 199 -2.80 -0.67 8.13
CA LYS A 199 -3.69 0.48 7.99
C LYS A 199 -4.30 0.48 6.58
N PHE A 200 -5.57 0.85 6.53
CA PHE A 200 -6.29 1.20 5.30
C PHE A 200 -6.55 2.70 5.34
N ALA A 201 -5.67 3.49 4.73
CA ALA A 201 -5.80 4.93 4.67
C ALA A 201 -6.85 5.32 3.63
N SER A 202 -7.82 6.16 4.00
CA SER A 202 -8.96 6.49 3.15
C SER A 202 -9.50 7.89 3.41
N ASN A 203 -10.34 8.37 2.49
CA ASN A 203 -11.09 9.62 2.65
C ASN A 203 -12.37 9.48 3.49
N ILE A 204 -12.73 8.27 3.91
CA ILE A 204 -13.85 7.98 4.82
C ILE A 204 -13.39 7.12 5.99
N PHE A 205 -14.10 7.19 7.11
CA PHE A 205 -13.85 6.29 8.25
C PHE A 205 -14.45 4.91 7.97
N LEU A 206 -13.66 3.85 8.06
CA LEU A 206 -14.09 2.48 7.77
C LEU A 206 -14.51 1.69 9.02
N GLY A 207 -14.08 2.12 10.22
CA GLY A 207 -14.49 1.45 11.47
C GLY A 207 -14.06 -0.02 11.59
N LEU A 208 -12.90 -0.38 11.04
CA LEU A 208 -12.41 -1.76 10.99
C LEU A 208 -12.11 -2.33 12.39
N LYS A 209 -12.31 -3.64 12.56
CA LYS A 209 -11.96 -4.36 13.79
C LYS A 209 -10.46 -4.30 14.04
N ASN A 210 -10.07 -4.08 15.30
CA ASN A 210 -8.68 -3.83 15.64
C ASN A 210 -8.29 -4.32 17.04
N GLU A 211 -8.89 -5.40 17.51
CA GLU A 211 -8.57 -5.96 18.82
C GLU A 211 -7.20 -6.64 18.79
N VAL A 212 -6.49 -6.59 19.93
CA VAL A 212 -5.21 -7.27 20.11
C VAL A 212 -5.48 -8.73 20.49
N ILE A 213 -5.68 -9.57 19.48
CA ILE A 213 -5.93 -11.01 19.64
C ILE A 213 -4.61 -11.78 19.46
N LYS A 214 -4.38 -12.83 20.26
CA LYS A 214 -3.19 -13.70 20.14
C LYS A 214 -3.16 -14.38 18.76
N GLN A 215 -1.99 -14.44 18.14
CA GLN A 215 -1.81 -15.14 16.87
C GLN A 215 -1.88 -16.66 17.04
N GLU A 216 -2.37 -17.36 16.02
CA GLU A 216 -2.54 -18.82 16.01
C GLU A 216 -1.20 -19.54 15.79
N VAL A 217 -0.35 -18.97 14.93
CA VAL A 217 0.94 -19.55 14.55
C VAL A 217 2.09 -18.57 14.78
N ALA A 218 3.28 -19.10 15.04
CA ALA A 218 4.49 -18.29 15.08
C ALA A 218 4.93 -17.88 13.66
N TRP A 219 5.48 -16.68 13.50
CA TRP A 219 5.89 -16.15 12.20
C TRP A 219 6.87 -17.06 11.44
N GLY A 220 7.79 -17.71 12.15
CA GLY A 220 8.78 -18.63 11.56
C GLY A 220 8.20 -19.97 11.08
N GLN A 221 6.97 -20.29 11.47
CA GLN A 221 6.25 -21.50 11.08
C GLN A 221 5.19 -21.24 10.00
N PHE A 222 4.99 -19.98 9.61
CA PHE A 222 4.09 -19.61 8.53
C PHE A 222 4.77 -19.76 7.17
N SER A 223 3.97 -19.84 6.11
CA SER A 223 4.46 -20.02 4.74
C SER A 223 5.47 -18.96 4.32
N LYS A 224 6.40 -19.37 3.47
CA LYS A 224 7.39 -18.49 2.83
C LYS A 224 6.93 -17.97 1.47
N ASP A 225 5.82 -18.48 0.95
CA ASP A 225 5.22 -18.04 -0.31
C ASP A 225 4.84 -16.56 -0.24
N TYR A 226 5.16 -15.81 -1.30
CA TYR A 226 4.97 -14.36 -1.29
C TYR A 226 3.49 -14.01 -1.33
N ASN A 227 2.73 -14.67 -2.20
CA ASN A 227 1.30 -14.45 -2.38
C ASN A 227 0.49 -14.83 -1.13
N GLU A 228 0.88 -15.88 -0.39
CA GLU A 228 0.23 -16.23 0.87
C GLU A 228 0.49 -15.21 1.99
N ARG A 229 1.69 -14.62 2.05
CA ARG A 229 2.06 -13.60 3.05
C ARG A 229 1.48 -12.22 2.75
N SER A 230 1.23 -11.92 1.48
CA SER A 230 0.62 -10.68 1.03
C SER A 230 -0.91 -10.74 1.03
N ASN A 231 -1.51 -11.92 1.16
CA ASN A 231 -2.97 -12.09 1.19
C ASN A 231 -3.67 -11.21 2.23
N ILE A 232 -4.61 -10.38 1.74
CA ILE A 232 -5.53 -9.60 2.55
C ILE A 232 -6.75 -10.48 2.86
N PRO A 233 -7.15 -10.69 4.12
CA PRO A 233 -8.24 -11.61 4.44
C PRO A 233 -9.54 -11.25 3.73
N LYS A 234 -10.24 -12.25 3.17
CA LYS A 234 -11.48 -12.01 2.42
C LYS A 234 -12.52 -11.29 3.28
N LYS A 235 -12.73 -11.74 4.53
CA LYS A 235 -13.69 -11.10 5.46
C LYS A 235 -13.39 -9.63 5.73
N LEU A 236 -12.11 -9.24 5.71
CA LEU A 236 -11.71 -7.85 5.87
C LEU A 236 -12.09 -7.01 4.65
N VAL A 237 -11.82 -7.53 3.45
CA VAL A 237 -12.20 -6.85 2.20
C VAL A 237 -13.73 -6.77 2.07
N ASP A 238 -14.45 -7.83 2.41
CA ASP A 238 -15.92 -7.84 2.43
C ASP A 238 -16.48 -6.76 3.36
N ASP A 239 -15.87 -6.56 4.54
CA ASP A 239 -16.24 -5.52 5.51
C ASP A 239 -15.99 -4.11 4.94
N ILE A 240 -14.83 -3.90 4.30
CA ILE A 240 -14.48 -2.64 3.63
C ILE A 240 -15.51 -2.31 2.53
N PHE A 241 -15.82 -3.24 1.63
CA PHE A 241 -16.79 -3.01 0.56
C PHE A 241 -18.19 -2.75 1.09
N LYS A 242 -18.66 -3.48 2.11
CA LYS A 242 -19.94 -3.20 2.78
C LYS A 242 -20.00 -1.78 3.30
N LYS A 243 -18.96 -1.34 4.02
CA LYS A 243 -18.88 0.03 4.56
C LYS A 243 -18.94 1.08 3.45
N ILE A 244 -18.19 0.90 2.37
CA ILE A 244 -18.19 1.85 1.25
C ILE A 244 -19.56 1.91 0.57
N LEU A 245 -20.20 0.76 0.33
CA LEU A 245 -21.56 0.72 -0.24
C LEU A 245 -22.60 1.36 0.68
N GLU A 246 -22.47 1.19 2.01
CA GLU A 246 -23.32 1.87 3.00
C GLU A 246 -23.18 3.40 2.90
N TYR A 247 -21.95 3.91 2.83
CA TYR A 247 -21.66 5.33 2.63
C TYR A 247 -22.21 5.87 1.30
N ASP A 248 -22.10 5.07 0.23
CA ASP A 248 -22.59 5.46 -1.07
C ASP A 248 -24.12 5.58 -1.08
N ARG A 249 -24.80 4.62 -0.47
CA ARG A 249 -26.27 4.65 -0.32
C ARG A 249 -26.75 5.79 0.58
N SER A 250 -26.03 6.11 1.66
CA SER A 250 -26.45 7.19 2.57
C SER A 250 -26.29 8.57 1.92
N THR A 251 -25.17 8.81 1.24
CA THR A 251 -24.92 10.09 0.54
C THR A 251 -25.90 10.33 -0.61
N ASN A 252 -26.33 9.27 -1.31
CA ASN A 252 -27.33 9.39 -2.38
C ASN A 252 -28.75 9.65 -1.85
N LYS A 253 -29.06 9.29 -0.60
CA LYS A 253 -30.38 9.59 0.03
C LYS A 253 -30.50 11.05 0.47
N GLU A 254 -29.39 11.71 0.81
CA GLU A 254 -29.39 13.12 1.22
C GLU A 254 -29.44 14.09 0.01
N ALA A 255 -29.21 13.57 -1.20
CA ALA A 255 -29.20 14.35 -2.44
C ALA A 255 -30.56 14.37 -3.18
N ILE A 256 -31.59 13.69 -2.66
CA ILE A 256 -32.97 13.63 -3.19
C ILE A 256 -33.89 14.37 -2.23
#